data_AF-A0A946VWT3-F1
#
_entry.id   AF-A0A946VWT3-F1
#
_cell.length_a   1.000
_cell.length_b   1.000
_cell.length_c   1.000
_cell.angle_alpha   90.00
_cell.angle_beta   90.00
_cell.angle_gamma   90.00
#
_symmetry.space_group_name_H-M   'P 1'
#
loop_
_entity.id
_entity.type
_entity.pdbx_description
1 polymer ?
#
loop_
_entity_poly.entity_id
_entity_poly.type
_entity_poly.pdbx_seq_one_letter_code
_entity_poly.pdbx_strand_id
1 'polypeptide(L)'
;MFLQNKTRPYAARRSRALACSVALACAGSTASLSSHAADVGLVPLGGLTDYLFVFTRGEIDLNWQSASKGYVGDIAVDGVQADERTSGTLPYAGTITTNDTTLGAWQDIVDDNPGQAAGVTGETALITGLEADLANAFATGNALAADLTYNDVDTISPLNTQNGTGEFFVIDVTGNMATSNAIEITGDANDFFLFRWDDDGDLGNGFDGQVKFQSGGGINPLGDLGANNFVHFAGDINASGGGDFSAYTNLQDELGEIAAIDGGDPVSGGGLFTGYWLTTGTPPAPGESSAMSNAIFVGGWYTEATKLSLTSGSSGVYVAPIPLPAALWLFGSGLAGLLALSKRAKKG
;
A
#
# COMPACT_ATOMS: atom_id res chain seq x y z
N MET A 1 -6.17 1.85 73.42
CA MET A 1 -5.28 0.85 74.05
C MET A 1 -4.14 0.60 73.06
N PHE A 2 -3.15 1.50 73.00
CA PHE A 2 -1.83 1.49 73.66
C PHE A 2 -0.86 0.41 73.16
N LEU A 3 0.39 0.86 72.92
CA LEU A 3 1.65 0.18 72.54
C LEU A 3 1.88 0.12 71.01
N GLN A 4 2.68 0.97 70.34
CA GLN A 4 4.06 1.48 70.56
C GLN A 4 5.15 0.39 70.72
N ASN A 5 5.99 0.23 69.69
CA ASN A 5 7.44 -0.01 69.78
C ASN A 5 8.09 0.23 68.40
N LYS A 6 8.84 1.33 68.18
CA LYS A 6 10.28 1.58 68.43
C LYS A 6 11.26 0.87 67.48
N THR A 7 11.60 1.61 66.41
CA THR A 7 12.94 1.96 65.90
C THR A 7 14.17 1.11 66.31
N ARG A 8 15.03 0.78 65.32
CA ARG A 8 16.34 1.45 65.07
C ARG A 8 17.11 0.89 63.85
N PRO A 9 18.10 1.63 63.31
CA PRO A 9 18.55 1.59 61.92
C PRO A 9 19.84 0.78 61.72
N TYR A 10 20.15 0.42 60.46
CA TYR A 10 21.48 -0.05 60.06
C TYR A 10 22.15 0.92 59.10
N ALA A 11 23.40 1.22 59.42
CA ALA A 11 24.25 2.22 58.83
C ALA A 11 24.96 1.73 57.55
N ALA A 12 25.22 2.74 56.72
CA ALA A 12 26.18 2.86 55.63
C ALA A 12 27.30 1.81 55.50
N ARG A 13 27.48 1.31 54.27
CA ARG A 13 28.81 1.05 53.70
C ARG A 13 28.96 1.80 52.38
N ARG A 14 29.85 2.78 52.41
CA ARG A 14 30.43 3.44 51.24
C ARG A 14 31.47 2.49 50.63
N SER A 15 31.32 2.16 49.35
CA SER A 15 32.41 1.63 48.53
C SER A 15 32.63 2.62 47.41
N ARG A 16 33.71 3.40 47.50
CA ARG A 16 34.22 4.22 46.41
C ARG A 16 34.85 3.28 45.38
N ALA A 17 34.28 3.21 44.19
CA ALA A 17 34.98 2.77 43.00
C ALA A 17 35.19 3.99 42.12
N LEU A 18 36.44 4.43 42.06
CA LEU A 18 36.97 5.45 41.17
C LEU A 18 37.02 4.82 39.77
N ALA A 19 36.09 5.19 38.89
CA ALA A 19 36.15 4.82 37.47
C ALA A 19 36.39 6.07 36.64
N CYS A 20 37.51 6.00 35.92
CA CYS A 20 38.12 7.01 35.09
C CYS A 20 37.13 7.54 34.03
N SER A 21 37.05 8.86 33.94
CA SER A 21 36.31 9.58 32.91
C SER A 21 36.99 9.43 31.55
N VAL A 22 36.36 8.70 30.63
CA VAL A 22 36.57 8.90 29.19
C VAL A 22 35.29 9.56 28.67
N ALA A 23 35.34 10.89 28.56
CA ALA A 23 34.32 11.66 27.89
C ALA A 23 34.50 11.44 26.38
N LEU A 24 33.78 10.46 25.82
CA LEU A 24 33.58 10.39 24.38
C LEU A 24 32.39 11.29 24.06
N ALA A 25 32.68 12.50 23.57
CA ALA A 25 31.68 13.38 23.00
C ALA A 25 31.19 12.76 21.68
N CYS A 26 30.22 11.85 21.76
CA CYS A 26 29.34 11.59 20.63
C CYS A 26 28.44 12.81 20.51
N ALA A 27 28.75 13.67 19.53
CA ALA A 27 27.81 14.66 19.05
C ALA A 27 26.52 13.92 18.71
N GLY A 28 25.47 14.18 19.51
CA GLY A 28 24.13 13.71 19.27
C GLY A 28 23.62 14.36 17.99
N SER A 29 23.96 13.76 16.85
CA SER A 29 23.03 13.73 15.74
C SER A 29 21.88 12.86 16.23
N THR A 30 20.83 13.50 16.74
CA THR A 30 19.50 12.91 16.69
C THR A 30 19.12 12.86 15.21
N ALA A 31 19.73 11.92 14.48
CA ALA A 31 19.08 11.34 13.32
C ALA A 31 17.79 10.76 13.90
N SER A 32 16.71 11.52 13.72
CA SER A 32 15.36 10.97 13.70
C SER A 32 15.41 9.84 12.70
N LEU A 33 15.63 8.62 13.18
CA LEU A 33 15.30 7.41 12.44
C LEU A 33 13.79 7.49 12.28
N SER A 34 13.32 8.07 11.17
CA SER A 34 11.93 7.94 10.74
C SER A 34 11.74 6.45 10.49
N SER A 35 11.13 5.77 11.46
CA SER A 35 10.87 4.34 11.45
C SER A 35 9.76 3.93 10.46
N HIS A 36 9.67 4.58 9.30
CA HIS A 36 8.56 4.46 8.36
C HIS A 36 8.95 3.79 7.03
N ALA A 37 10.15 3.23 6.89
CA ALA A 37 10.43 2.38 5.73
C ALA A 37 9.82 0.98 5.96
N ALA A 38 8.50 0.87 5.81
CA ALA A 38 7.87 -0.43 5.66
C ALA A 38 8.07 -0.87 4.21
N ASP A 39 9.02 -1.78 4.01
CA ASP A 39 9.23 -2.42 2.72
C ASP A 39 8.23 -3.56 2.58
N VAL A 40 7.54 -3.65 1.45
CA VAL A 40 6.71 -4.81 1.10
C VAL A 40 7.50 -5.64 0.08
N GLY A 41 7.99 -6.78 0.53
CA GLY A 41 8.98 -7.57 -0.21
C GLY A 41 10.29 -6.79 -0.44
N LEU A 42 10.61 -6.47 -1.69
CA LEU A 42 11.81 -5.70 -2.07
C LEU A 42 11.48 -4.24 -2.47
N VAL A 43 10.23 -3.80 -2.35
CA VAL A 43 9.78 -2.47 -2.77
C VAL A 43 9.72 -1.54 -1.55
N PRO A 44 10.46 -0.41 -1.54
CA PRO A 44 10.40 0.56 -0.47
C PRO A 44 9.14 1.42 -0.61
N LEU A 45 8.07 1.00 0.04
CA LEU A 45 6.80 1.74 0.04
C LEU A 45 6.77 2.85 1.09
N GLY A 46 7.67 2.82 2.08
CA GLY A 46 7.81 3.94 3.01
C GLY A 46 6.51 4.25 3.76
N GLY A 47 6.23 5.54 3.91
CA GLY A 47 5.02 6.03 4.56
C GLY A 47 3.74 5.77 3.77
N LEU A 48 3.82 5.33 2.50
CA LEU A 48 2.63 4.99 1.71
C LEU A 48 1.82 3.88 2.39
N THR A 49 2.51 2.94 3.03
CA THR A 49 1.89 1.79 3.68
C THR A 49 1.02 2.13 4.88
N ASP A 50 0.96 3.39 5.33
CA ASP A 50 0.06 3.82 6.39
C ASP A 50 -1.32 4.26 5.87
N TYR A 51 -1.52 4.28 4.55
CA TYR A 51 -2.70 4.86 3.91
C TYR A 51 -3.45 3.82 3.06
N LEU A 52 -4.78 3.95 3.06
CA LEU A 52 -5.62 3.35 2.02
C LEU A 52 -5.33 4.01 0.68
N PHE A 53 -5.38 5.36 0.60
CA PHE A 53 -5.10 6.09 -0.63
C PHE A 53 -4.06 7.18 -0.46
N VAL A 54 -3.22 7.35 -1.48
CA VAL A 54 -2.31 8.49 -1.61
C VAL A 54 -2.46 9.08 -3.01
N PHE A 55 -2.96 10.31 -3.08
CA PHE A 55 -3.12 11.07 -4.31
C PHE A 55 -2.07 12.19 -4.35
N THR A 56 -0.99 11.98 -5.10
CA THR A 56 0.11 12.96 -5.19
C THR A 56 -0.15 14.06 -6.22
N ARG A 57 -1.19 13.90 -7.02
CA ARG A 57 -1.64 14.81 -8.08
C ARG A 57 -3.17 14.84 -8.11
N GLY A 58 -3.75 15.45 -9.13
CA GLY A 58 -5.20 15.54 -9.29
C GLY A 58 -5.67 16.89 -9.81
N GLU A 59 -4.78 17.66 -10.44
CA GLU A 59 -5.00 19.05 -10.82
C GLU A 59 -6.02 19.25 -11.95
N ILE A 60 -6.49 18.17 -12.59
CA ILE A 60 -7.54 18.22 -13.62
C ILE A 60 -8.92 17.93 -13.02
N ASP A 61 -9.04 16.88 -12.20
CA ASP A 61 -10.26 16.51 -11.45
C ASP A 61 -9.89 15.38 -10.47
N LEU A 62 -10.04 15.61 -9.18
CA LEU A 62 -9.92 14.59 -8.14
C LEU A 62 -11.30 14.33 -7.53
N ASN A 63 -12.05 13.46 -8.18
CA ASN A 63 -13.46 13.28 -7.90
C ASN A 63 -13.74 12.00 -7.10
N TRP A 64 -14.37 12.16 -5.94
CA TRP A 64 -14.79 11.07 -5.07
C TRP A 64 -16.29 11.15 -4.80
N GLN A 65 -17.07 10.24 -5.40
CA GLN A 65 -18.53 10.35 -5.42
C GLN A 65 -19.25 9.32 -4.55
N SER A 66 -20.46 9.70 -4.12
CA SER A 66 -21.43 8.88 -3.39
C SER A 66 -21.89 7.61 -4.11
N ALA A 67 -22.62 6.78 -3.36
CA ALA A 67 -23.02 5.39 -3.65
C ALA A 67 -21.89 4.35 -3.55
N SER A 68 -20.81 4.68 -2.83
CA SER A 68 -19.85 3.72 -2.30
C SER A 68 -20.47 2.81 -1.23
N LYS A 69 -19.87 1.63 -0.98
CA LYS A 69 -20.21 0.77 0.16
C LYS A 69 -19.47 1.15 1.44
N GLY A 70 -18.41 1.95 1.31
CA GLY A 70 -17.64 2.47 2.43
C GLY A 70 -16.14 2.43 2.16
N TYR A 71 -15.42 3.28 2.89
CA TYR A 71 -13.97 3.29 2.89
C TYR A 71 -13.44 3.27 4.32
N VAL A 72 -12.48 2.38 4.60
CA VAL A 72 -11.86 2.19 5.91
C VAL A 72 -10.36 2.35 5.77
N GLY A 73 -9.81 3.43 6.32
CA GLY A 73 -8.38 3.72 6.28
C GLY A 73 -8.06 5.19 6.01
N ASP A 74 -6.82 5.56 6.29
CA ASP A 74 -6.36 6.94 6.13
C ASP A 74 -6.09 7.26 4.65
N ILE A 75 -6.28 8.53 4.29
CA ILE A 75 -6.08 9.04 2.93
C ILE A 75 -5.16 10.26 2.99
N ALA A 76 -4.19 10.33 2.08
CA ALA A 76 -3.36 11.50 1.87
C ALA A 76 -3.58 12.08 0.48
N VAL A 77 -3.62 13.41 0.39
CA VAL A 77 -3.77 14.14 -0.88
C VAL A 77 -2.84 15.35 -0.91
N ASP A 78 -2.20 15.59 -2.05
CA ASP A 78 -1.62 16.91 -2.35
C ASP A 78 -2.72 17.89 -2.73
N GLY A 79 -3.41 18.43 -1.72
CA GLY A 79 -4.51 19.40 -1.90
C GLY A 79 -4.06 20.77 -2.38
N VAL A 80 -2.75 21.05 -2.45
CA VAL A 80 -2.27 22.28 -3.12
C VAL A 80 -2.37 22.13 -4.64
N GLN A 81 -2.26 20.91 -5.16
CA GLN A 81 -2.37 20.61 -6.59
C GLN A 81 -3.76 20.10 -6.99
N ALA A 82 -4.42 19.32 -6.14
CA ALA A 82 -5.67 18.66 -6.47
C ALA A 82 -6.82 19.65 -6.72
N ASP A 83 -7.70 19.29 -7.66
CA ASP A 83 -9.02 19.91 -7.81
C ASP A 83 -10.06 18.96 -7.18
N GLU A 84 -10.15 18.97 -5.84
CA GLU A 84 -10.99 18.02 -5.13
C GLU A 84 -12.47 18.29 -5.37
N ARG A 85 -13.18 17.22 -5.70
CA ARG A 85 -14.63 17.22 -5.86
C ARG A 85 -15.24 16.06 -5.12
N THR A 86 -16.38 16.31 -4.52
CA THR A 86 -17.24 15.28 -3.94
C THR A 86 -18.69 15.50 -4.34
N SER A 87 -19.50 14.45 -4.28
CA SER A 87 -20.94 14.57 -4.45
C SER A 87 -21.68 13.50 -3.67
N GLY A 88 -22.71 13.93 -2.92
CA GLY A 88 -23.53 13.08 -2.05
C GLY A 88 -22.76 12.57 -0.83
N THR A 89 -23.38 11.64 -0.09
CA THR A 89 -22.81 11.06 1.13
C THR A 89 -22.13 9.73 0.82
N LEU A 90 -20.94 9.52 1.37
CA LEU A 90 -20.22 8.25 1.31
C LEU A 90 -19.79 7.85 2.73
N PRO A 91 -20.01 6.59 3.16
CA PRO A 91 -19.52 6.11 4.45
C PRO A 91 -17.98 6.10 4.47
N TYR A 92 -17.38 6.70 5.49
CA TYR A 92 -15.93 6.79 5.62
C TYR A 92 -15.49 6.72 7.07
N ALA A 93 -14.50 5.88 7.36
CA ALA A 93 -13.81 5.83 8.65
C ALA A 93 -12.30 5.95 8.43
N GLY A 94 -11.69 7.00 8.99
CA GLY A 94 -10.28 7.30 8.82
C GLY A 94 -9.97 8.80 8.85
N THR A 95 -8.74 9.13 8.50
CA THR A 95 -8.24 10.51 8.46
C THR A 95 -7.91 10.94 7.04
N ILE A 96 -8.48 12.06 6.58
CA ILE A 96 -8.04 12.74 5.35
C ILE A 96 -6.94 13.73 5.71
N THR A 97 -5.76 13.55 5.13
CA THR A 97 -4.58 14.39 5.35
C THR A 97 -4.22 15.16 4.09
N THR A 98 -3.98 16.46 4.22
CA THR A 98 -3.61 17.35 3.10
C THR A 98 -2.52 18.34 3.49
N ASN A 99 -1.73 18.76 2.50
CA ASN A 99 -0.77 19.86 2.64
C ASN A 99 -1.42 21.25 2.44
N ASP A 100 -2.66 21.34 1.97
CA ASP A 100 -3.39 22.60 1.88
C ASP A 100 -3.89 23.05 3.27
N THR A 101 -4.30 24.31 3.36
CA THR A 101 -4.88 24.95 4.55
C THR A 101 -6.31 24.50 4.85
N THR A 102 -6.97 23.81 3.92
CA THR A 102 -8.33 23.28 4.06
C THR A 102 -8.44 21.90 3.42
N LEU A 103 -9.51 21.15 3.69
CA LEU A 103 -9.83 19.90 2.97
C LEU A 103 -10.58 20.15 1.65
N GLY A 104 -10.74 21.40 1.23
CA GLY A 104 -11.51 21.75 0.03
C GLY A 104 -12.93 21.17 0.06
N ALA A 105 -13.35 20.59 -1.07
CA ALA A 105 -14.65 19.93 -1.18
C ALA A 105 -14.78 18.69 -0.30
N TRP A 106 -13.68 18.05 0.10
CA TRP A 106 -13.70 16.83 0.91
C TRP A 106 -13.99 17.07 2.39
N GLN A 107 -14.10 18.33 2.84
CA GLN A 107 -14.63 18.65 4.16
C GLN A 107 -16.02 18.04 4.39
N ASP A 108 -16.86 18.02 3.35
CA ASP A 108 -18.21 17.47 3.43
C ASP A 108 -18.19 15.96 3.79
N ILE A 109 -17.15 15.22 3.36
CA ILE A 109 -16.98 13.80 3.71
C ILE A 109 -16.76 13.64 5.21
N VAL A 110 -15.92 14.49 5.82
CA VAL A 110 -15.65 14.44 7.26
C VAL A 110 -16.91 14.81 8.06
N ASP A 111 -17.61 15.85 7.63
CA ASP A 111 -18.80 16.35 8.31
C ASP A 111 -19.96 15.35 8.25
N ASP A 112 -20.09 14.61 7.14
CA ASP A 112 -21.10 13.55 6.95
C ASP A 112 -20.82 12.27 7.75
N ASN A 113 -19.61 12.11 8.31
CA ASN A 113 -19.14 10.91 9.00
C ASN A 113 -18.72 11.20 10.47
N PRO A 114 -19.60 11.78 11.29
CA PRO A 114 -19.24 12.26 12.62
C PRO A 114 -18.84 11.12 13.56
N GLY A 115 -17.64 11.22 14.14
CA GLY A 115 -17.13 10.25 15.12
C GLY A 115 -16.35 9.08 14.51
N GLN A 116 -16.29 8.99 13.18
CA GLN A 116 -15.48 7.99 12.46
C GLN A 116 -14.49 8.62 11.47
N ALA A 117 -14.77 9.83 10.97
CA ALA A 117 -13.87 10.57 10.08
C ALA A 117 -13.17 11.75 10.78
N ALA A 118 -11.95 12.04 10.36
CA ALA A 118 -11.17 13.21 10.77
C ALA A 118 -10.44 13.85 9.58
N GLY A 119 -10.00 15.10 9.78
CA GLY A 119 -9.23 15.85 8.81
C GLY A 119 -7.98 16.47 9.42
N VAL A 120 -6.86 16.44 8.69
CA VAL A 120 -5.59 17.06 9.07
C VAL A 120 -5.06 17.87 7.88
N THR A 121 -4.72 19.14 8.13
CA THR A 121 -4.35 20.12 7.10
C THR A 121 -2.96 20.71 7.36
N GLY A 122 -2.27 21.19 6.32
CA GLY A 122 -0.97 21.84 6.42
C GLY A 122 0.22 20.88 6.57
N GLU A 123 0.03 19.60 6.25
CA GLU A 123 1.04 18.54 6.40
C GLU A 123 2.02 18.48 5.21
N THR A 124 2.63 19.62 4.86
CA THR A 124 3.52 19.73 3.68
C THR A 124 4.68 18.73 3.71
N ALA A 125 5.35 18.59 4.85
CA ALA A 125 6.52 17.70 4.96
C ALA A 125 6.15 16.22 4.79
N LEU A 126 4.97 15.84 5.26
CA LEU A 126 4.44 14.49 5.11
C LEU A 126 4.10 14.20 3.65
N ILE A 127 3.32 15.06 2.99
CA ILE A 127 2.93 14.88 1.59
C ILE A 127 4.16 14.81 0.66
N THR A 128 5.13 15.71 0.83
CA THR A 128 6.40 15.64 0.08
C THR A 128 7.18 14.34 0.35
N GLY A 129 7.09 13.79 1.57
CA GLY A 129 7.65 12.49 1.89
C GLY A 129 6.97 11.36 1.12
N LEU A 130 5.64 11.35 1.10
CA LEU A 130 4.83 10.34 0.39
C LEU A 130 5.05 10.41 -1.14
N GLU A 131 5.17 11.60 -1.72
CA GLU A 131 5.56 11.78 -3.12
C GLU A 131 6.92 11.17 -3.44
N ALA A 132 7.91 11.40 -2.57
CA ALA A 132 9.24 10.84 -2.73
C ALA A 132 9.22 9.30 -2.59
N ASP A 133 8.45 8.78 -1.63
CA ASP A 133 8.28 7.34 -1.45
C ASP A 133 7.62 6.69 -2.68
N LEU A 134 6.60 7.32 -3.27
CA LEU A 134 5.94 6.85 -4.50
C LEU A 134 6.91 6.81 -5.69
N ALA A 135 7.66 7.90 -5.90
CA ALA A 135 8.67 7.97 -6.95
C ALA A 135 9.79 6.90 -6.75
N ASN A 136 10.22 6.68 -5.50
CA ASN A 136 11.22 5.65 -5.17
C ASN A 136 10.70 4.23 -5.42
N ALA A 137 9.43 3.98 -5.11
CA ALA A 137 8.77 2.70 -5.35
C ALA A 137 8.72 2.39 -6.85
N PHE A 138 8.28 3.34 -7.69
CA PHE A 138 8.30 3.19 -9.16
C PHE A 138 9.71 2.94 -9.69
N ALA A 139 10.70 3.72 -9.24
CA ALA A 139 12.09 3.53 -9.65
C ALA A 139 12.63 2.14 -9.28
N THR A 140 12.25 1.61 -8.11
CA THR A 140 12.66 0.28 -7.66
C THR A 140 11.96 -0.81 -8.44
N GLY A 141 10.63 -0.74 -8.61
CA GLY A 141 9.85 -1.72 -9.36
C GLY A 141 10.34 -1.88 -10.82
N ASN A 142 10.66 -0.77 -11.47
CA ASN A 142 11.21 -0.77 -12.84
C ASN A 142 12.62 -1.38 -12.93
N ALA A 143 13.41 -1.31 -11.86
CA ALA A 143 14.79 -1.81 -11.85
C ALA A 143 14.89 -3.32 -11.57
N LEU A 144 13.83 -3.96 -11.07
CA LEU A 144 13.82 -5.38 -10.75
C LEU A 144 13.75 -6.23 -12.04
N ALA A 145 14.39 -7.40 -12.03
CA ALA A 145 14.30 -8.34 -13.14
C ALA A 145 13.07 -9.24 -12.96
N ALA A 146 12.33 -9.50 -14.04
CA ALA A 146 11.21 -10.44 -14.01
C ALA A 146 11.69 -11.88 -13.82
N ASP A 147 10.96 -12.62 -12.99
CA ASP A 147 11.06 -14.07 -12.85
C ASP A 147 10.11 -14.77 -13.84
N LEU A 148 8.93 -14.18 -14.06
CA LEU A 148 7.85 -14.71 -14.90
C LEU A 148 7.28 -13.62 -15.81
N THR A 149 6.75 -14.03 -16.97
CA THR A 149 6.04 -13.14 -17.90
C THR A 149 4.81 -13.85 -18.45
N TYR A 150 3.67 -13.16 -18.40
CA TYR A 150 2.40 -13.58 -18.96
C TYR A 150 1.92 -12.54 -19.97
N ASN A 151 1.38 -12.98 -21.10
CA ASN A 151 0.82 -12.09 -22.14
C ASN A 151 -0.72 -12.03 -22.10
N ASP A 152 -1.31 -12.63 -21.07
CA ASP A 152 -2.73 -12.67 -20.79
C ASP A 152 -2.94 -12.92 -19.30
N VAL A 153 -3.64 -12.02 -18.63
CA VAL A 153 -3.92 -12.07 -17.19
C VAL A 153 -4.57 -13.38 -16.76
N ASP A 154 -5.43 -13.97 -17.60
CA ASP A 154 -6.12 -15.23 -17.27
C ASP A 154 -5.16 -16.42 -17.23
N THR A 155 -3.97 -16.30 -17.83
CA THR A 155 -2.96 -17.39 -17.85
C THR A 155 -2.08 -17.44 -16.61
N ILE A 156 -2.20 -16.45 -15.72
CA ILE A 156 -1.56 -16.47 -14.39
C ILE A 156 -2.18 -17.59 -13.54
N SER A 157 -3.48 -17.86 -13.71
CA SER A 157 -4.22 -18.76 -12.85
C SER A 157 -4.27 -20.21 -13.38
N PRO A 158 -4.08 -21.23 -12.51
CA PRO A 158 -3.63 -21.12 -11.13
C PRO A 158 -2.10 -20.98 -11.03
N LEU A 159 -1.62 -20.11 -10.12
CA LEU A 159 -0.21 -20.04 -9.70
C LEU A 159 -0.08 -20.64 -8.29
N ASN A 160 0.85 -21.58 -8.10
CA ASN A 160 1.07 -22.18 -6.79
C ASN A 160 2.57 -22.23 -6.46
N THR A 161 2.97 -21.48 -5.43
CA THR A 161 4.34 -21.37 -4.93
C THR A 161 4.54 -22.09 -3.61
N GLN A 162 3.49 -22.67 -3.02
CA GLN A 162 3.51 -23.25 -1.67
C GLN A 162 4.51 -24.41 -1.58
N ASN A 163 5.62 -24.17 -0.90
CA ASN A 163 6.72 -25.12 -0.75
C ASN A 163 7.40 -25.07 0.63
N GLY A 164 6.92 -24.21 1.53
CA GLY A 164 7.46 -23.99 2.87
C GLY A 164 8.62 -22.99 2.92
N THR A 165 8.90 -22.27 1.83
CA THR A 165 9.99 -21.28 1.73
C THR A 165 9.39 -19.95 1.28
N GLY A 166 9.73 -18.86 1.98
CA GLY A 166 9.35 -17.52 1.53
C GLY A 166 10.18 -17.09 0.33
N GLU A 167 9.50 -16.77 -0.77
CA GLU A 167 10.09 -16.34 -2.04
C GLU A 167 9.59 -14.95 -2.46
N PHE A 168 10.27 -14.32 -3.42
CA PHE A 168 9.86 -13.04 -3.99
C PHE A 168 9.79 -13.20 -5.50
N PHE A 169 8.63 -12.95 -6.08
CA PHE A 169 8.35 -13.14 -7.50
C PHE A 169 8.07 -11.80 -8.16
N VAL A 170 8.83 -11.48 -9.21
CA VAL A 170 8.56 -10.37 -10.12
C VAL A 170 7.88 -10.91 -11.37
N ILE A 171 6.66 -10.46 -11.61
CA ILE A 171 5.78 -10.97 -12.67
C ILE A 171 5.42 -9.84 -13.62
N ASP A 172 5.80 -9.99 -14.89
CA ASP A 172 5.35 -9.10 -15.96
C ASP A 172 4.04 -9.62 -16.55
N VAL A 173 3.07 -8.73 -16.74
CA VAL A 173 1.81 -9.02 -17.41
C VAL A 173 1.63 -8.03 -18.55
N THR A 174 1.58 -8.55 -19.78
CA THR A 174 1.50 -7.76 -21.00
C THR A 174 0.29 -8.15 -21.85
N GLY A 175 -0.05 -7.37 -22.88
CA GLY A 175 -1.16 -7.67 -23.78
C GLY A 175 -2.53 -7.64 -23.09
N ASN A 176 -3.16 -8.80 -22.87
CA ASN A 176 -4.51 -8.82 -22.30
C ASN A 176 -4.49 -8.65 -20.77
N MET A 177 -4.78 -7.43 -20.29
CA MET A 177 -4.84 -7.10 -18.86
C MET A 177 -6.27 -6.95 -18.32
N ALA A 178 -7.26 -7.51 -19.01
CA ALA A 178 -8.66 -7.49 -18.60
C ALA A 178 -9.15 -8.89 -18.23
N THR A 179 -9.78 -9.03 -17.06
CA THR A 179 -10.38 -10.31 -16.64
C THR A 179 -11.72 -10.13 -15.92
N SER A 180 -12.57 -11.16 -16.05
CA SER A 180 -13.76 -11.36 -15.23
C SER A 180 -13.64 -12.50 -14.24
N ASN A 181 -12.47 -13.14 -14.16
CA ASN A 181 -12.24 -14.33 -13.37
C ASN A 181 -11.41 -14.00 -12.12
N ALA A 182 -11.61 -14.79 -11.07
CA ALA A 182 -10.67 -14.81 -9.96
C ALA A 182 -9.34 -15.38 -10.45
N ILE A 183 -8.25 -14.66 -10.20
CA ILE A 183 -6.89 -15.10 -10.50
C ILE A 183 -6.35 -15.78 -9.24
N GLU A 184 -6.44 -17.10 -9.21
CA GLU A 184 -6.04 -17.90 -8.04
C GLU A 184 -4.51 -17.97 -7.91
N ILE A 185 -3.98 -17.47 -6.79
CA ILE A 185 -2.56 -17.54 -6.43
C ILE A 185 -2.45 -18.16 -5.03
N THR A 186 -1.79 -19.30 -4.93
CA THR A 186 -1.54 -20.02 -3.67
C THR A 186 -0.07 -19.92 -3.29
N GLY A 187 0.24 -19.58 -2.04
CA GLY A 187 1.63 -19.48 -1.57
C GLY A 187 1.78 -19.61 -0.06
N ASP A 188 3.01 -19.51 0.39
CA ASP A 188 3.39 -19.47 1.80
C ASP A 188 3.26 -18.04 2.35
N ALA A 189 3.07 -17.87 3.66
CA ALA A 189 2.84 -16.55 4.29
C ALA A 189 3.95 -15.50 4.04
N ASN A 190 5.14 -15.97 3.68
CA ASN A 190 6.31 -15.12 3.43
C ASN A 190 6.64 -14.99 1.94
N ASP A 191 5.77 -15.48 1.06
CA ASP A 191 5.87 -15.22 -0.37
C ASP A 191 5.42 -13.79 -0.68
N PHE A 192 6.07 -13.14 -1.63
CA PHE A 192 5.72 -11.80 -2.09
C PHE A 192 5.64 -11.78 -3.61
N PHE A 193 4.63 -11.10 -4.14
CA PHE A 193 4.38 -10.98 -5.56
C PHE A 193 4.38 -9.52 -5.96
N LEU A 194 5.26 -9.17 -6.89
CA LEU A 194 5.30 -7.88 -7.54
C LEU A 194 4.82 -8.05 -8.98
N PHE A 195 3.68 -7.46 -9.31
CA PHE A 195 3.14 -7.43 -10.65
C PHE A 195 3.48 -6.12 -11.36
N ARG A 196 3.91 -6.23 -12.61
CA ARG A 196 4.12 -5.10 -13.52
C ARG A 196 3.19 -5.29 -14.70
N TRP A 197 2.18 -4.44 -14.76
CA TRP A 197 1.14 -4.45 -15.77
C TRP A 197 1.50 -3.43 -16.84
N ASP A 198 1.86 -3.91 -18.02
CA ASP A 198 2.39 -3.09 -19.09
C ASP A 198 2.01 -3.68 -20.46
N ASP A 199 1.06 -3.06 -21.17
CA ASP A 199 0.46 -3.62 -22.38
C ASP A 199 1.51 -3.97 -23.46
N ASP A 200 2.50 -3.09 -23.64
CA ASP A 200 3.55 -3.25 -24.65
C ASP A 200 4.82 -3.96 -24.14
N GLY A 201 4.96 -4.10 -22.81
CA GLY A 201 6.10 -4.72 -22.13
C GLY A 201 7.40 -3.90 -22.19
N ASP A 202 7.35 -2.63 -22.59
CA ASP A 202 8.48 -1.70 -22.59
C ASP A 202 8.44 -0.75 -21.37
N LEU A 203 8.88 -1.28 -20.23
CA LEU A 203 9.06 -0.53 -18.97
C LEU A 203 9.97 0.72 -19.09
N GLY A 204 10.70 0.88 -20.20
CA GLY A 204 11.49 2.07 -20.47
C GLY A 204 10.67 3.32 -20.78
N ASN A 205 9.39 3.15 -21.15
CA ASN A 205 8.48 4.23 -21.51
C ASN A 205 7.44 4.55 -20.41
N GLY A 206 7.38 3.74 -19.35
CA GLY A 206 6.37 3.82 -18.31
C GLY A 206 5.65 2.48 -18.17
N PHE A 207 4.45 2.50 -17.58
CA PHE A 207 3.52 1.37 -17.63
C PHE A 207 2.40 1.76 -18.58
N ASP A 208 2.25 1.07 -19.70
CA ASP A 208 1.21 1.35 -20.69
C ASP A 208 -0.05 0.49 -20.47
N GLY A 209 -1.17 1.01 -20.95
CA GLY A 209 -2.45 0.33 -20.94
C GLY A 209 -3.21 0.41 -19.62
N GLN A 210 -4.28 -0.37 -19.55
CA GLN A 210 -5.26 -0.37 -18.46
C GLN A 210 -5.49 -1.78 -17.95
N VAL A 211 -5.27 -1.98 -16.66
CA VAL A 211 -5.71 -3.19 -15.96
C VAL A 211 -7.19 -3.08 -15.69
N LYS A 212 -7.97 -4.06 -16.13
CA LYS A 212 -9.42 -4.05 -15.98
C LYS A 212 -9.95 -5.29 -15.30
N PHE A 213 -10.34 -5.14 -14.04
CA PHE A 213 -11.03 -6.18 -13.29
C PHE A 213 -12.53 -5.91 -13.26
N GLN A 214 -13.36 -6.91 -13.53
CA GLN A 214 -14.80 -6.71 -13.63
C GLN A 214 -15.56 -7.99 -13.25
N SER A 215 -16.86 -7.87 -12.98
CA SER A 215 -17.72 -9.05 -12.80
C SER A 215 -17.28 -10.02 -11.69
N GLY A 216 -16.57 -9.52 -10.67
CA GLY A 216 -15.96 -10.33 -9.59
C GLY A 216 -14.53 -10.78 -9.87
N GLY A 217 -13.90 -10.31 -10.96
CA GLY A 217 -12.51 -10.61 -11.28
C GLY A 217 -11.51 -9.86 -10.39
N GLY A 218 -10.31 -10.40 -10.27
CA GLY A 218 -9.24 -9.85 -9.44
C GLY A 218 -8.35 -10.94 -8.82
N ILE A 219 -7.28 -10.54 -8.15
CA ILE A 219 -6.32 -11.46 -7.52
C ILE A 219 -6.94 -12.10 -6.28
N ASN A 220 -7.07 -13.43 -6.29
CA ASN A 220 -7.58 -14.22 -5.18
C ASN A 220 -6.42 -14.91 -4.44
N PRO A 221 -5.97 -14.36 -3.30
CA PRO A 221 -4.93 -14.98 -2.49
C PRO A 221 -5.47 -16.23 -1.80
N LEU A 222 -4.73 -17.33 -1.94
CA LEU A 222 -5.02 -18.63 -1.36
C LEU A 222 -3.80 -19.15 -0.58
N GLY A 223 -4.00 -20.24 0.17
CA GLY A 223 -2.97 -20.74 1.09
C GLY A 223 -2.83 -19.78 2.27
N ASP A 224 -1.59 -19.42 2.61
CA ASP A 224 -1.31 -18.52 3.71
C ASP A 224 -1.10 -17.06 3.26
N LEU A 225 -1.46 -16.75 2.01
CA LEU A 225 -1.36 -15.40 1.44
C LEU A 225 -2.55 -14.53 1.88
N GLY A 226 -2.25 -13.24 2.10
CA GLY A 226 -3.21 -12.16 2.26
C GLY A 226 -2.92 -11.00 1.30
N ALA A 227 -3.71 -9.94 1.36
CA ALA A 227 -3.54 -8.78 0.48
C ALA A 227 -2.15 -8.13 0.58
N ASN A 228 -1.58 -8.13 1.78
CA ASN A 228 -0.27 -7.58 2.09
C ASN A 228 0.93 -8.34 1.48
N ASN A 229 0.70 -9.44 0.76
CA ASN A 229 1.72 -10.15 -0.02
C ASN A 229 1.89 -9.61 -1.45
N PHE A 230 1.08 -8.62 -1.88
CA PHE A 230 0.98 -8.20 -3.27
C PHE A 230 1.29 -6.70 -3.47
N VAL A 231 2.13 -6.41 -4.46
CA VAL A 231 2.40 -5.05 -4.96
C VAL A 231 2.18 -5.03 -6.47
N HIS A 232 1.52 -4.00 -6.98
CA HIS A 232 1.18 -3.86 -8.39
C HIS A 232 1.64 -2.51 -8.90
N PHE A 233 2.24 -2.50 -10.09
CA PHE A 233 2.56 -1.30 -10.85
C PHE A 233 1.79 -1.33 -12.17
N ALA A 234 1.06 -0.26 -12.49
CA ALA A 234 0.27 -0.17 -13.71
C ALA A 234 0.19 1.26 -14.24
N GLY A 235 -0.16 1.40 -15.52
CA GLY A 235 -0.47 2.71 -16.12
C GLY A 235 -1.79 3.24 -15.55
N ASP A 236 -2.87 2.55 -15.88
CA ASP A 236 -4.23 2.83 -15.40
C ASP A 236 -4.93 1.59 -14.85
N ILE A 237 -5.94 1.80 -14.02
CA ILE A 237 -6.80 0.76 -13.48
C ILE A 237 -8.27 1.09 -13.73
N ASN A 238 -9.08 0.06 -13.94
CA ASN A 238 -10.50 0.24 -14.16
C ASN A 238 -11.31 -0.94 -13.62
N ALA A 239 -12.53 -0.64 -13.16
CA ALA A 239 -13.49 -1.65 -12.79
C ALA A 239 -14.91 -1.33 -13.25
N SER A 240 -15.69 -2.39 -13.43
CA SER A 240 -17.09 -2.30 -13.78
C SER A 240 -17.85 -3.60 -13.51
N GLY A 241 -19.17 -3.53 -13.57
CA GLY A 241 -20.05 -4.70 -13.55
C GLY A 241 -20.41 -5.18 -12.14
N GLY A 242 -21.22 -6.25 -12.10
CA GLY A 242 -21.57 -6.95 -10.86
C GLY A 242 -20.43 -7.86 -10.40
N GLY A 243 -20.73 -8.92 -9.67
CA GLY A 243 -19.70 -9.87 -9.20
C GLY A 243 -20.00 -10.41 -7.81
N ASP A 244 -19.36 -11.53 -7.51
CA ASP A 244 -19.45 -12.21 -6.23
C ASP A 244 -18.04 -12.42 -5.70
N PHE A 245 -17.80 -12.01 -4.46
CA PHE A 245 -16.51 -12.18 -3.80
C PHE A 245 -16.49 -13.35 -2.82
N SER A 246 -17.49 -14.25 -2.85
CA SER A 246 -17.53 -15.43 -1.96
C SER A 246 -16.35 -16.38 -2.15
N ALA A 247 -15.68 -16.34 -3.31
CA ALA A 247 -14.50 -17.14 -3.62
C ALA A 247 -13.21 -16.59 -2.95
N TYR A 248 -13.23 -15.35 -2.47
CA TYR A 248 -12.08 -14.67 -1.88
C TYR A 248 -12.01 -14.91 -0.37
N THR A 249 -11.82 -16.18 0.01
CA THR A 249 -11.96 -16.61 1.41
C THR A 249 -10.97 -15.93 2.36
N ASN A 250 -9.76 -15.65 1.88
CA ASN A 250 -8.70 -15.01 2.67
C ASN A 250 -8.87 -13.49 2.79
N LEU A 251 -9.90 -12.90 2.17
CA LEU A 251 -10.18 -11.46 2.21
C LEU A 251 -11.54 -11.12 2.85
N GLN A 252 -12.27 -12.13 3.36
CA GLN A 252 -13.63 -11.90 3.85
C GLN A 252 -13.67 -11.04 5.11
N ASP A 253 -12.65 -11.13 5.96
CA ASP A 253 -12.59 -10.35 7.19
C ASP A 253 -12.41 -8.86 6.84
N GLU A 254 -11.47 -8.54 5.95
CA GLU A 254 -11.22 -7.18 5.46
C GLU A 254 -12.45 -6.60 4.73
N LEU A 255 -13.06 -7.37 3.83
CA LEU A 255 -14.31 -6.95 3.15
C LEU A 255 -15.46 -6.72 4.15
N GLY A 256 -15.45 -7.45 5.27
CA GLY A 256 -16.39 -7.28 6.38
C GLY A 256 -16.22 -5.97 7.13
N GLU A 257 -15.01 -5.40 7.19
CA GLU A 257 -14.75 -4.11 7.85
C GLU A 257 -15.49 -2.96 7.17
N ILE A 258 -15.61 -2.99 5.84
CA ILE A 258 -16.36 -1.99 5.07
C ILE A 258 -17.83 -1.95 5.51
N ALA A 259 -18.42 -3.11 5.78
CA ALA A 259 -19.81 -3.20 6.26
C ALA A 259 -19.96 -2.83 7.75
N ALA A 260 -18.86 -2.74 8.50
CA ALA A 260 -18.87 -2.55 9.94
C ALA A 260 -18.85 -1.07 10.37
N ILE A 261 -18.48 -0.15 9.48
CA ILE A 261 -18.51 1.30 9.75
C ILE A 261 -19.93 1.86 9.71
N ASP A 262 -20.14 3.02 10.32
CA ASP A 262 -21.46 3.66 10.32
C ASP A 262 -21.85 4.07 8.89
N GLY A 263 -22.98 3.55 8.41
CA GLY A 263 -23.46 3.74 7.04
C GLY A 263 -22.86 2.78 6.01
N GLY A 264 -21.90 1.95 6.40
CA GLY A 264 -21.27 0.95 5.56
C GLY A 264 -22.22 -0.17 5.13
N ASP A 265 -21.93 -0.78 3.99
CA ASP A 265 -22.70 -1.88 3.41
C ASP A 265 -21.77 -3.04 3.01
N PRO A 266 -22.26 -4.29 2.97
CA PRO A 266 -21.54 -5.38 2.32
C PRO A 266 -21.19 -5.04 0.87
N VAL A 267 -19.91 -5.22 0.52
CA VAL A 267 -19.43 -5.11 -0.84
C VAL A 267 -19.96 -6.25 -1.71
N SER A 268 -20.49 -5.89 -2.87
CA SER A 268 -20.94 -6.85 -3.87
C SER A 268 -20.72 -6.26 -5.26
N GLY A 269 -19.99 -6.99 -6.09
CA GLY A 269 -19.73 -6.64 -7.47
C GLY A 269 -18.52 -5.75 -7.72
N GLY A 270 -18.16 -5.66 -9.00
CA GLY A 270 -17.03 -4.89 -9.47
C GLY A 270 -15.78 -5.69 -9.80
N GLY A 271 -14.63 -5.03 -9.71
CA GLY A 271 -13.31 -5.63 -9.78
C GLY A 271 -12.60 -5.52 -8.42
N LEU A 272 -11.90 -6.58 -8.01
CA LEU A 272 -11.17 -6.61 -6.75
C LEU A 272 -9.68 -6.32 -6.96
N PHE A 273 -9.22 -5.21 -6.40
CA PHE A 273 -7.83 -4.78 -6.38
C PHE A 273 -7.22 -5.14 -5.02
N THR A 274 -6.69 -6.37 -4.94
CA THR A 274 -5.99 -6.90 -3.79
C THR A 274 -4.55 -6.37 -3.75
N GLY A 275 -4.06 -5.96 -2.58
CA GLY A 275 -2.69 -5.50 -2.37
C GLY A 275 -2.47 -4.01 -2.58
N TYR A 276 -1.22 -3.63 -2.79
CA TYR A 276 -0.81 -2.23 -2.95
C TYR A 276 -0.65 -1.89 -4.44
N TRP A 277 -1.51 -1.00 -4.94
CA TRP A 277 -1.55 -0.58 -6.34
C TRP A 277 -0.88 0.77 -6.52
N LEU A 278 0.11 0.85 -7.40
CA LEU A 278 0.82 2.07 -7.76
C LEU A 278 0.52 2.39 -9.22
N THR A 279 -0.08 3.55 -9.50
CA THR A 279 -0.49 3.92 -10.87
C THR A 279 -0.01 5.29 -11.31
N THR A 280 0.45 5.39 -12.56
CA THR A 280 0.94 6.66 -13.14
C THR A 280 -0.16 7.49 -13.80
N GLY A 281 -1.32 6.88 -14.11
CA GLY A 281 -2.30 7.41 -15.07
C GLY A 281 -1.95 6.99 -16.50
N THR A 282 -2.97 6.88 -17.37
CA THR A 282 -2.84 6.33 -18.75
C THR A 282 -2.19 7.31 -19.72
N PRO A 283 -1.28 6.87 -20.60
CA PRO A 283 -1.10 7.43 -21.95
C PRO A 283 -2.38 7.23 -22.80
N PRO A 284 -2.70 8.06 -23.82
CA PRO A 284 -1.87 9.10 -24.46
C PRO A 284 -2.08 10.53 -23.94
N ALA A 285 -2.96 10.75 -22.94
CA ALA A 285 -3.04 12.03 -22.24
C ALA A 285 -2.26 11.88 -20.92
N PRO A 286 -1.02 12.38 -20.80
CA PRO A 286 -0.17 12.07 -19.66
C PRO A 286 -0.87 12.39 -18.33
N GLY A 287 -1.18 11.33 -17.57
CA GLY A 287 -1.68 11.41 -16.20
C GLY A 287 -3.18 11.21 -16.00
N GLU A 288 -4.02 10.97 -17.02
CA GLU A 288 -5.46 10.73 -16.75
C GLU A 288 -5.76 9.26 -16.42
N SER A 289 -6.49 9.01 -15.34
CA SER A 289 -7.10 7.72 -15.03
C SER A 289 -8.56 7.65 -15.49
N SER A 290 -8.99 6.45 -15.87
CA SER A 290 -10.39 6.21 -16.22
C SER A 290 -11.30 6.33 -14.99
N ALA A 291 -12.56 6.71 -15.23
CA ALA A 291 -13.55 6.70 -14.17
C ALA A 291 -13.81 5.26 -13.72
N MET A 292 -13.67 5.01 -12.42
CA MET A 292 -13.84 3.69 -11.82
C MET A 292 -15.20 3.56 -11.17
N SER A 293 -15.94 2.51 -11.56
CA SER A 293 -17.22 2.15 -10.95
C SER A 293 -17.12 0.74 -10.37
N ASN A 294 -17.50 0.55 -9.12
CA ASN A 294 -17.34 -0.74 -8.44
C ASN A 294 -15.86 -1.22 -8.41
N ALA A 295 -14.91 -0.32 -8.14
CA ALA A 295 -13.55 -0.74 -7.80
C ALA A 295 -13.49 -1.04 -6.30
N ILE A 296 -13.16 -2.28 -5.93
CA ILE A 296 -13.06 -2.70 -4.53
C ILE A 296 -11.59 -2.89 -4.18
N PHE A 297 -11.07 -2.07 -3.28
CA PHE A 297 -9.67 -2.12 -2.86
C PHE A 297 -9.53 -2.85 -1.52
N VAL A 298 -8.60 -3.80 -1.44
CA VAL A 298 -8.21 -4.47 -0.19
C VAL A 298 -6.70 -4.36 -0.09
N GLY A 299 -6.21 -3.35 0.64
CA GLY A 299 -4.81 -2.94 0.62
C GLY A 299 -4.68 -1.42 0.47
N GLY A 300 -3.99 -0.95 -0.57
CA GLY A 300 -3.82 0.49 -0.81
C GLY A 300 -3.73 0.84 -2.29
N TRP A 301 -4.06 2.09 -2.64
CA TRP A 301 -3.90 2.63 -3.99
C TRP A 301 -3.23 4.01 -3.96
N TYR A 302 -2.09 4.11 -4.62
CA TYR A 302 -1.21 5.27 -4.63
C TYR A 302 -1.00 5.71 -6.08
N THR A 303 -1.26 6.98 -6.39
CA THR A 303 -1.25 7.40 -7.79
C THR A 303 -0.73 8.80 -8.04
N GLU A 304 -0.05 8.93 -9.18
CA GLU A 304 0.38 10.17 -9.81
C GLU A 304 -0.61 10.68 -10.88
N ALA A 305 -1.82 10.12 -10.94
CA ALA A 305 -2.82 10.55 -11.92
C ALA A 305 -3.26 12.00 -11.65
N THR A 306 -3.25 12.82 -12.70
CA THR A 306 -3.72 14.22 -12.72
C THR A 306 -5.24 14.32 -12.78
N LYS A 307 -5.91 13.22 -13.15
CA LYS A 307 -7.36 13.12 -13.17
C LYS A 307 -7.79 11.73 -12.72
N LEU A 308 -8.68 11.66 -11.75
CA LEU A 308 -9.29 10.40 -11.35
C LEU A 308 -10.71 10.60 -10.84
N SER A 309 -11.52 9.56 -10.98
CA SER A 309 -12.91 9.60 -10.58
C SER A 309 -13.34 8.28 -9.97
N LEU A 310 -13.46 8.23 -8.64
CA LEU A 310 -14.09 7.15 -7.90
C LEU A 310 -15.61 7.38 -7.89
N THR A 311 -16.34 6.53 -8.60
CA THR A 311 -17.80 6.62 -8.75
C THR A 311 -18.53 5.49 -8.04
N SER A 312 -19.86 5.45 -8.17
CA SER A 312 -20.76 4.53 -7.48
C SER A 312 -20.25 3.09 -7.42
N GLY A 313 -20.35 2.49 -6.24
CA GLY A 313 -19.98 1.11 -5.94
C GLY A 313 -18.51 0.91 -5.57
N SER A 314 -17.64 1.87 -5.86
CA SER A 314 -16.23 1.76 -5.46
C SER A 314 -16.09 1.86 -3.93
N SER A 315 -15.23 1.07 -3.33
CA SER A 315 -15.09 0.89 -1.88
C SER A 315 -13.68 0.45 -1.54
N GLY A 316 -13.25 0.57 -0.28
CA GLY A 316 -11.88 0.20 0.07
C GLY A 316 -11.66 -0.06 1.55
N VAL A 317 -10.74 -0.96 1.85
CA VAL A 317 -10.26 -1.23 3.20
C VAL A 317 -8.75 -1.32 3.19
N TYR A 318 -8.13 -0.59 4.11
CA TYR A 318 -6.70 -0.61 4.33
C TYR A 318 -6.26 -1.94 4.94
N VAL A 319 -5.17 -2.50 4.42
CA VAL A 319 -4.51 -3.68 5.00
C VAL A 319 -3.07 -3.33 5.32
N ALA A 320 -2.68 -3.55 6.57
CA ALA A 320 -1.33 -3.26 7.02
C ALA A 320 -0.30 -4.25 6.44
N PRO A 321 0.92 -3.78 6.11
CA PRO A 321 1.96 -4.63 5.56
C PRO A 321 2.44 -5.65 6.60
N ILE A 322 2.84 -6.83 6.13
CA ILE A 322 3.50 -7.81 7.01
C ILE A 322 4.93 -7.32 7.27
N PRO A 323 5.37 -7.23 8.55
CA PRO A 323 6.77 -6.94 8.84
C PRO A 323 7.66 -8.00 8.22
N LEU A 324 8.57 -7.61 7.33
CA LEU A 324 9.49 -8.55 6.70
C LEU A 324 10.30 -9.33 7.75
N PRO A 325 10.28 -10.67 7.73
CA PRO A 325 11.17 -11.45 8.56
C PRO A 325 12.62 -11.09 8.20
N ALA A 326 13.44 -10.78 9.20
CA ALA A 326 14.85 -10.37 9.02
C ALA A 326 15.70 -11.36 8.20
N ALA A 327 15.23 -12.60 8.00
CA ALA A 327 15.88 -13.61 7.19
C ALA A 327 15.87 -13.29 5.68
N LEU A 328 14.86 -12.61 5.14
CA LEU A 328 14.79 -12.29 3.71
C LEU A 328 15.93 -11.34 3.28
N TRP A 329 16.27 -10.40 4.16
CA TRP A 329 17.41 -9.47 3.99
C TRP A 329 18.76 -10.18 3.86
N LEU A 330 18.94 -11.32 4.54
CA LEU A 330 20.20 -12.07 4.54
C LEU A 330 20.46 -12.78 3.20
N PHE A 331 19.42 -13.18 2.48
CA PHE A 331 19.58 -13.87 1.19
C PHE A 331 19.71 -12.90 0.01
N GLY A 332 18.94 -11.80 -0.01
CA GLY A 332 19.07 -10.77 -1.06
C GLY A 332 20.45 -10.11 -1.07
N SER A 333 20.98 -9.75 0.11
CA SER A 333 22.33 -9.17 0.23
C SER A 333 23.45 -10.22 0.02
N GLY A 334 23.21 -11.46 0.43
CA GLY A 334 24.16 -12.57 0.24
C GLY A 334 24.41 -12.91 -1.23
N LEU A 335 23.37 -12.91 -2.06
CA LEU A 335 23.48 -13.21 -3.49
C LEU A 335 24.20 -12.09 -4.26
N ALA A 336 23.90 -10.82 -3.95
CA ALA A 336 24.62 -9.67 -4.51
C ALA A 336 26.12 -9.68 -4.14
N GLY A 337 26.45 -10.04 -2.88
CA GLY A 337 27.81 -10.24 -2.42
C GLY A 337 28.55 -11.37 -3.16
N LEU A 338 27.87 -12.50 -3.40
CA LEU A 338 28.43 -13.64 -4.14
C LEU A 338 28.65 -13.34 -5.63
N LEU A 339 27.77 -12.57 -6.27
CA LEU A 339 27.93 -12.12 -7.66
C LEU A 339 29.06 -11.09 -7.81
N ALA A 340 29.25 -10.20 -6.84
CA ALA A 340 30.38 -9.28 -6.81
C ALA A 340 31.72 -10.02 -6.65
N LEU A 341 31.76 -11.07 -5.82
CA LEU A 341 32.95 -11.91 -5.64
C LEU A 341 33.25 -12.79 -6.85
N SER A 342 32.23 -13.34 -7.52
CA SER A 342 32.42 -14.19 -8.71
C SER A 342 32.95 -13.40 -9.93
N LYS A 343 32.54 -12.14 -10.09
CA LYS A 343 33.11 -11.23 -11.12
C LYS A 343 34.56 -10.84 -10.83
N ARG A 344 34.99 -10.83 -9.57
CA ARG A 344 36.39 -10.53 -9.18
C ARG A 344 37.33 -11.71 -9.40
N ALA A 345 36.82 -12.94 -9.26
CA ALA A 345 37.61 -14.17 -9.46
C ALA A 345 37.98 -14.46 -10.93
N LYS A 346 37.27 -13.87 -11.92
CA LYS A 346 37.57 -14.04 -13.35
C LYS A 346 38.62 -13.07 -13.92
N LYS A 347 39.15 -12.16 -13.09
CA LYS A 347 40.18 -11.17 -13.51
C LYS A 347 41.57 -11.40 -12.88
N GLY A 348 41.80 -12.56 -12.28
CA GLY A 348 43.09 -12.98 -11.71
C GLY A 348 43.74 -14.08 -12.53
#